data_AF-A0A6B0S7H8-F1
#
_entry.id   AF-A0A6B0S7H8-F1
#
_cell.length_a   1.000
_cell.length_b   1.000
_cell.length_c   1.000
_cell.angle_alpha   90.00
_cell.angle_beta   90.00
_cell.angle_gamma   90.00
#
_symmetry.space_group_name_H-M   'P 1'
#
loop_
_entity.id
_entity.type
_entity.pdbx_description
1 polymer ?
#
loop_
_entity_poly.entity_id
_entity_poly.type
_entity_poly.pdbx_seq_one_letter_code
_entity_poly.pdbx_strand_id
1 'polypeptide(L)'
;MSELSKLKEDLQDPGEAQGPVEVQLLGAEVGKAASPSASSSTVSSSAPGEALPLQALKEMITNLMNFLLLKYRAKELTSQAEMLKKVLKDNQEHFPVVFRLALECLQLVFGVEVRGVYPRKDTYGMIPALGLTCDAMQSNGRGLPKTGLLVLVLSLIMRNGDPAPEEVVWGALSRMGVCVGREHSIFGEPRELLTQVWVREGYLEYRQVPDSDPAHYEFLWGPRAYAETSKQQVMAFVLRVRQRAWRAFPLQSTEAIKEKDKEA
;
A
#
# COMPACT_ATOMS: atom_id res chain seq x y z
N MET A 1 -47.90 -10.08 10.27
CA MET A 1 -48.37 -9.78 8.90
C MET A 1 -47.16 -9.25 8.16
N SER A 2 -46.47 -10.11 7.41
CA SER A 2 -46.61 -10.21 5.93
C SER A 2 -45.92 -8.99 5.30
N GLU A 3 -44.72 -9.08 4.72
CA GLU A 3 -44.35 -9.93 3.58
C GLU A 3 -42.93 -10.55 3.73
N LEU A 4 -42.82 -11.81 4.18
CA LEU A 4 -41.55 -12.59 4.13
C LEU A 4 -41.75 -14.02 3.59
N SER A 5 -42.83 -14.21 2.83
CA SER A 5 -43.29 -15.52 2.36
C SER A 5 -43.47 -15.53 0.84
N LYS A 6 -42.35 -15.55 0.10
CA LYS A 6 -42.21 -15.99 -1.31
C LYS A 6 -40.77 -15.85 -1.82
N LEU A 7 -39.92 -16.82 -1.50
CA LEU A 7 -39.09 -17.61 -2.44
C LEU A 7 -38.13 -18.52 -1.64
N LYS A 8 -38.70 -19.56 -1.01
CA LYS A 8 -37.93 -20.68 -0.48
C LYS A 8 -38.69 -21.97 -0.72
N GLU A 9 -38.65 -22.40 -1.97
CA GLU A 9 -39.03 -23.72 -2.46
C GLU A 9 -38.47 -23.81 -3.87
N ASP A 10 -37.38 -24.57 -4.03
CA ASP A 10 -37.33 -25.63 -5.05
C ASP A 10 -36.06 -26.50 -4.91
N LEU A 11 -36.25 -27.78 -5.24
CA LEU A 11 -35.27 -28.87 -5.41
C LEU A 11 -34.57 -29.46 -4.17
N GLN A 12 -35.29 -30.43 -3.59
CA GLN A 12 -34.85 -31.79 -3.26
C GLN A 12 -33.35 -32.16 -3.26
N ASP A 13 -32.93 -32.70 -2.11
CA ASP A 13 -32.13 -33.94 -1.99
C ASP A 13 -33.03 -35.15 -2.36
N PRO A 14 -32.53 -36.25 -2.97
CA PRO A 14 -31.87 -37.32 -2.19
C PRO A 14 -30.74 -38.10 -2.91
N GLY A 15 -29.86 -38.75 -2.14
CA GLY A 15 -29.36 -40.09 -2.54
C GLY A 15 -27.94 -40.49 -2.12
N GLU A 16 -27.69 -40.73 -0.83
CA GLU A 16 -26.66 -41.72 -0.46
C GLU A 16 -27.20 -43.15 -0.67
N ALA A 17 -26.45 -43.98 -1.40
CA ALA A 17 -26.59 -45.43 -1.33
C ALA A 17 -25.27 -46.15 -1.71
N GLN A 18 -24.68 -46.80 -0.70
CA GLN A 18 -24.08 -48.14 -0.75
C GLN A 18 -23.04 -48.45 -1.86
N GLY A 19 -21.80 -48.70 -1.44
CA GLY A 19 -20.76 -49.27 -2.32
C GLY A 19 -20.91 -50.79 -2.51
N PRO A 20 -19.98 -51.45 -3.21
CA PRO A 20 -19.90 -52.92 -3.24
C PRO A 20 -18.70 -53.48 -2.48
N VAL A 21 -18.94 -54.67 -1.90
CA VAL A 21 -17.96 -55.56 -1.29
C VAL A 21 -17.24 -56.40 -2.37
N GLU A 22 -15.99 -56.73 -2.07
CA GLU A 22 -15.16 -57.88 -2.48
C GLU A 22 -15.78 -59.02 -3.32
N VAL A 23 -14.99 -59.56 -4.26
CA VAL A 23 -14.80 -60.99 -4.67
C VAL A 23 -13.67 -60.96 -5.73
N GLN A 24 -12.42 -61.40 -5.46
CA GLN A 24 -11.87 -62.78 -5.53
C GLN A 24 -12.15 -63.46 -6.90
N LEU A 25 -11.23 -64.10 -7.64
CA LEU A 25 -10.45 -65.30 -7.32
C LEU A 25 -9.57 -65.61 -8.57
N LEU A 26 -8.25 -65.84 -8.49
CA LEU A 26 -7.50 -67.12 -8.57
C LEU A 26 -6.02 -66.74 -8.85
N GLY A 27 -4.96 -67.41 -8.40
CA GLY A 27 -4.79 -68.54 -7.48
C GLY A 27 -3.33 -69.06 -7.51
N ALA A 28 -2.75 -69.27 -6.31
CA ALA A 28 -1.74 -70.30 -5.92
C ALA A 28 -0.37 -70.38 -6.67
N GLU A 29 0.77 -70.01 -6.04
CA GLU A 29 1.71 -70.85 -5.20
C GLU A 29 2.69 -71.73 -6.02
N VAL A 30 3.96 -72.03 -5.67
CA VAL A 30 4.83 -71.91 -4.47
C VAL A 30 6.26 -71.49 -4.94
N GLY A 31 7.18 -70.85 -4.19
CA GLY A 31 7.17 -70.23 -2.85
C GLY A 31 8.60 -70.08 -2.26
N LYS A 32 8.69 -69.99 -0.92
CA LYS A 32 9.90 -70.09 -0.04
C LYS A 32 10.78 -68.84 0.25
N ALA A 33 10.26 -68.00 1.15
CA ALA A 33 10.88 -67.40 2.35
C ALA A 33 12.41 -67.13 2.44
N ALA A 34 12.79 -65.86 2.64
CA ALA A 34 13.17 -65.29 3.95
C ALA A 34 13.41 -63.75 3.86
N SER A 35 13.12 -63.01 4.93
CA SER A 35 13.04 -61.53 4.99
C SER A 35 14.13 -60.91 5.91
N PRO A 36 14.18 -59.58 6.14
CA PRO A 36 14.41 -58.50 5.16
C PRO A 36 15.43 -57.44 5.66
N SER A 37 15.84 -56.51 4.77
CA SER A 37 15.99 -55.05 5.01
C SER A 37 16.69 -54.41 3.80
N ALA A 38 15.95 -53.98 2.78
CA ALA A 38 15.33 -52.65 2.71
C ALA A 38 16.31 -51.53 2.25
N SER A 39 16.84 -51.68 1.04
CA SER A 39 17.30 -50.55 0.23
C SER A 39 16.06 -49.83 -0.31
N SER A 40 15.86 -48.54 0.03
CA SER A 40 14.81 -47.72 -0.57
C SER A 40 15.40 -46.59 -1.42
N SER A 41 14.87 -46.46 -2.62
CA SER A 41 15.27 -45.51 -3.65
C SER A 41 14.77 -44.09 -3.38
N THR A 42 15.55 -43.11 -3.83
CA THR A 42 15.09 -41.84 -4.41
C THR A 42 13.96 -41.11 -3.67
N VAL A 43 14.33 -40.32 -2.66
CA VAL A 43 13.56 -39.12 -2.33
C VAL A 43 14.11 -37.98 -3.18
N SER A 44 13.36 -37.59 -4.22
CA SER A 44 13.56 -36.29 -4.86
C SER A 44 13.31 -35.20 -3.81
N SER A 45 14.36 -34.52 -3.37
CA SER A 45 14.21 -33.35 -2.51
C SER A 45 13.55 -32.24 -3.30
N SER A 46 12.24 -32.08 -3.15
CA SER A 46 11.56 -30.84 -3.52
C SER A 46 12.21 -29.72 -2.72
N ALA A 47 13.00 -28.87 -3.38
CA ALA A 47 13.62 -27.74 -2.72
C ALA A 47 12.53 -26.86 -2.08
N PRO A 48 12.77 -26.27 -0.89
CA PRO A 48 11.91 -25.22 -0.40
C PRO A 48 11.89 -24.11 -1.45
N GLY A 49 10.71 -23.69 -1.90
CA GLY A 49 10.60 -22.62 -2.89
C GLY A 49 11.36 -21.40 -2.39
N GLU A 50 12.42 -21.01 -3.10
CA GLU A 50 13.26 -19.87 -2.72
C GLU A 50 12.38 -18.62 -2.71
N ALA A 51 12.10 -18.11 -1.50
CA ALA A 51 11.48 -16.81 -1.35
C ALA A 51 12.41 -15.78 -2.03
N LEU A 52 11.91 -15.06 -3.04
CA LEU A 52 12.70 -14.07 -3.75
C LEU A 52 13.45 -13.17 -2.75
N PRO A 53 14.74 -12.87 -2.99
CA PRO A 53 15.49 -11.98 -2.12
C PRO A 53 14.71 -10.69 -1.90
N LEU A 54 14.58 -10.27 -0.63
CA LEU A 54 13.82 -9.07 -0.24
C LEU A 54 14.22 -7.82 -1.05
N GLN A 55 15.47 -7.78 -1.52
CA GLN A 55 16.00 -6.76 -2.41
C GLN A 55 15.34 -6.74 -3.80
N ALA A 56 15.13 -7.91 -4.43
CA ALA A 56 14.43 -8.03 -5.71
C ALA A 56 12.96 -7.58 -5.60
N LEU A 57 12.29 -7.93 -4.49
CA LEU A 57 10.93 -7.45 -4.22
C LEU A 57 10.87 -5.93 -4.08
N LYS A 58 11.82 -5.33 -3.34
CA LYS A 58 11.95 -3.86 -3.21
C LYS A 58 12.20 -3.20 -4.57
N GLU A 59 13.06 -3.78 -5.40
CA GLU A 59 13.35 -3.28 -6.75
C GLU A 59 12.12 -3.32 -7.65
N MET A 60 11.35 -4.42 -7.65
CA MET A 60 10.08 -4.50 -8.38
C MET A 60 9.06 -3.44 -7.94
N ILE A 61 8.95 -3.18 -6.63
CA ILE A 61 8.09 -2.11 -6.08
C ILE A 61 8.57 -0.75 -6.59
N THR A 62 9.86 -0.44 -6.48
CA THR A 62 10.44 0.82 -6.97
C THR A 62 10.26 1.01 -8.47
N ASN A 63 10.48 -0.03 -9.28
CA ASN A 63 10.28 0.01 -10.73
C ASN A 63 8.81 0.24 -11.10
N LEU A 64 7.86 -0.37 -10.37
CA LEU A 64 6.43 -0.14 -10.59
C LEU A 64 6.00 1.27 -10.18
N MET A 65 6.50 1.78 -9.04
CA MET A 65 6.26 3.17 -8.63
C MET A 65 6.78 4.16 -9.68
N ASN A 66 8.01 3.97 -10.17
CA ASN A 66 8.61 4.82 -11.20
C ASN A 66 7.80 4.79 -12.51
N PHE A 67 7.36 3.60 -12.95
CA PHE A 67 6.49 3.45 -14.12
C PHE A 67 5.17 4.22 -13.95
N LEU A 68 4.52 4.10 -12.79
CA LEU A 68 3.27 4.79 -12.49
C LEU A 68 3.44 6.32 -12.36
N LEU A 69 4.59 6.80 -11.85
CA LEU A 69 4.93 8.22 -11.80
C LEU A 69 5.17 8.82 -13.19
N LEU A 70 5.77 8.05 -14.11
CA LEU A 70 5.90 8.47 -15.51
C LEU A 70 4.53 8.59 -16.18
N LYS A 71 3.63 7.62 -15.97
CA LYS A 71 2.25 7.68 -16.45
C LYS A 71 1.46 8.88 -15.87
N TYR A 72 1.61 9.16 -14.57
CA TYR A 72 1.02 10.35 -13.94
C TYR A 72 1.50 11.65 -14.60
N ARG A 73 2.81 11.82 -14.80
CA ARG A 73 3.38 12.99 -15.49
C ARG A 73 2.87 13.14 -16.93
N ALA A 74 2.77 12.02 -17.66
CA ALA A 74 2.25 11.98 -19.02
C ALA A 74 0.72 12.16 -19.10
N LYS A 75 0.01 12.13 -17.96
CA LYS A 75 -1.46 12.07 -17.86
C LYS A 75 -2.06 10.88 -18.64
N GLU A 76 -1.30 9.79 -18.71
CA GLU A 76 -1.67 8.57 -19.43
C GLU A 76 -2.37 7.55 -18.51
N LEU A 77 -3.29 6.79 -19.08
CA LEU A 77 -3.79 5.56 -18.47
C LEU A 77 -2.78 4.41 -18.65
N THR A 78 -2.88 3.40 -17.79
CA THR A 78 -2.16 2.13 -17.91
C THR A 78 -3.10 0.96 -17.66
N SER A 79 -2.75 -0.25 -18.11
CA SER A 79 -3.48 -1.48 -17.77
C SER A 79 -2.65 -2.43 -16.90
N GLN A 80 -3.31 -3.39 -16.23
CA GLN A 80 -2.62 -4.49 -15.55
C GLN A 80 -1.68 -5.26 -16.50
N ALA A 81 -2.14 -5.55 -17.73
CA ALA A 81 -1.32 -6.22 -18.74
C ALA A 81 -0.08 -5.40 -19.15
N GLU A 82 -0.18 -4.07 -19.22
CA GLU A 82 0.98 -3.20 -19.47
C GLU A 82 1.96 -3.23 -18.31
N MET A 83 1.49 -3.14 -17.06
CA MET A 83 2.32 -3.20 -15.85
C MET A 83 3.06 -4.55 -15.73
N LEU A 84 2.35 -5.67 -15.91
CA LEU A 84 2.94 -7.01 -15.94
C LEU A 84 4.04 -7.11 -17.00
N LYS A 85 3.73 -6.76 -18.26
CA LYS A 85 4.65 -6.89 -19.39
C LYS A 85 5.88 -5.99 -19.30
N LYS A 86 5.72 -4.73 -18.85
CA LYS A 86 6.83 -3.75 -18.84
C LYS A 86 7.68 -3.81 -17.57
N VAL A 87 7.07 -4.11 -16.42
CA VAL A 87 7.74 -3.98 -15.11
C VAL A 87 8.12 -5.34 -14.52
N LEU A 88 7.18 -6.28 -14.39
CA LEU A 88 7.45 -7.55 -13.70
C LEU A 88 8.04 -8.62 -14.62
N LYS A 89 7.70 -8.56 -15.93
CA LYS A 89 8.15 -9.45 -17.01
C LYS A 89 7.84 -10.92 -16.71
N ASP A 90 8.81 -11.64 -16.15
CA ASP A 90 8.72 -13.07 -15.84
C ASP A 90 8.23 -13.31 -14.40
N ASN A 91 8.32 -12.30 -13.51
CA ASN A 91 7.98 -12.37 -12.09
C ASN A 91 6.50 -12.06 -11.80
N GLN A 92 5.58 -12.52 -12.67
CA GLN A 92 4.18 -12.05 -12.67
C GLN A 92 3.37 -12.49 -11.44
N GLU A 93 3.75 -13.63 -10.84
CA GLU A 93 3.20 -14.16 -9.59
C GLU A 93 3.32 -13.19 -8.41
N HIS A 94 4.32 -12.32 -8.40
CA HIS A 94 4.49 -11.31 -7.36
C HIS A 94 3.63 -10.05 -7.54
N PHE A 95 2.90 -9.93 -8.66
CA PHE A 95 2.09 -8.74 -8.98
C PHE A 95 1.15 -8.29 -7.85
N PRO A 96 0.35 -9.16 -7.19
CA PRO A 96 -0.60 -8.70 -6.17
C PRO A 96 0.06 -8.02 -4.96
N VAL A 97 1.28 -8.44 -4.60
CA VAL A 97 2.06 -7.87 -3.48
C VAL A 97 2.79 -6.61 -3.94
N VAL A 98 3.49 -6.67 -5.08
CA VAL A 98 4.23 -5.53 -5.66
C VAL A 98 3.28 -4.36 -5.97
N PHE A 99 2.14 -4.63 -6.59
CA PHE A 99 1.12 -3.64 -6.91
C PHE A 99 0.58 -2.98 -5.64
N ARG A 100 0.14 -3.76 -4.63
CA ARG A 100 -0.36 -3.21 -3.36
C ARG A 100 0.65 -2.29 -2.67
N LEU A 101 1.90 -2.72 -2.54
CA LEU A 101 2.93 -1.94 -1.86
C LEU A 101 3.33 -0.69 -2.67
N ALA A 102 3.44 -0.78 -4.00
CA ALA A 102 3.69 0.37 -4.86
C ALA A 102 2.56 1.42 -4.76
N LEU A 103 1.29 0.98 -4.74
CA LEU A 103 0.12 1.85 -4.55
C LEU A 103 0.16 2.60 -3.21
N GLU A 104 0.49 1.91 -2.13
CA GLU A 104 0.58 2.51 -0.79
C GLU A 104 1.73 3.51 -0.70
N CYS A 105 2.91 3.18 -1.24
CA CYS A 105 4.05 4.10 -1.30
C CYS A 105 3.78 5.33 -2.19
N LEU A 106 3.07 5.17 -3.32
CA LEU A 106 2.62 6.29 -4.15
C LEU A 106 1.65 7.21 -3.40
N GLN A 107 0.69 6.64 -2.68
CA GLN A 107 -0.28 7.41 -1.91
C GLN A 107 0.37 8.12 -0.69
N LEU A 108 1.34 7.49 -0.03
CA LEU A 108 2.05 8.03 1.13
C LEU A 108 3.09 9.10 0.78
N VAL A 109 4.02 8.78 -0.12
CA VAL A 109 5.21 9.62 -0.39
C VAL A 109 4.86 10.72 -1.38
N PHE A 110 4.17 10.36 -2.45
CA PHE A 110 3.89 11.25 -3.58
C PHE A 110 2.50 11.87 -3.52
N GLY A 111 1.59 11.30 -2.74
CA GLY A 111 0.19 11.74 -2.72
C GLY A 111 -0.52 11.45 -4.03
N VAL A 112 -0.22 10.32 -4.68
CA VAL A 112 -0.86 9.90 -5.94
C VAL A 112 -1.81 8.75 -5.65
N GLU A 113 -3.10 8.94 -5.92
CA GLU A 113 -4.10 7.87 -5.89
C GLU A 113 -4.21 7.23 -7.29
N VAL A 114 -4.02 5.91 -7.36
CA VAL A 114 -4.33 5.14 -8.57
C VAL A 114 -5.76 4.60 -8.45
N ARG A 115 -6.59 4.82 -9.46
CA ARG A 115 -8.00 4.39 -9.49
C ARG A 115 -8.31 3.64 -10.78
N GLY A 116 -9.09 2.56 -10.68
CA GLY A 116 -9.66 1.90 -11.85
C GLY A 116 -10.69 2.79 -12.53
N VAL A 117 -10.53 3.02 -13.83
CA VAL A 117 -11.43 3.83 -14.67
C VAL A 117 -12.48 2.95 -15.33
N TYR A 118 -12.08 1.76 -15.80
CA TYR A 118 -12.96 0.83 -16.50
C TYR A 118 -12.87 -0.57 -15.88
N PRO A 119 -13.91 -1.02 -15.12
CA PRO A 119 -13.89 -2.30 -14.41
C PRO A 119 -13.72 -3.55 -15.28
N ARG A 120 -13.99 -3.45 -16.59
CA ARG A 120 -13.86 -4.56 -17.55
C ARG A 120 -12.53 -4.61 -18.32
N LYS A 121 -11.62 -3.66 -18.07
CA LYS A 121 -10.38 -3.49 -18.86
C LYS A 121 -9.12 -3.35 -18.00
N ASP A 122 -9.23 -3.56 -16.68
CA ASP A 122 -8.17 -3.37 -15.68
C ASP A 122 -7.32 -2.13 -15.96
N THR A 123 -8.00 -1.04 -16.30
CA THR A 123 -7.41 0.22 -16.75
C THR A 123 -7.42 1.22 -15.61
N TYR A 124 -6.24 1.73 -15.28
CA TYR A 124 -6.00 2.61 -14.16
C TYR A 124 -5.58 4.01 -14.62
N GLY A 125 -6.09 5.01 -13.94
CA GLY A 125 -5.63 6.39 -14.00
C GLY A 125 -5.04 6.84 -12.66
N MET A 126 -4.13 7.81 -12.71
CA MET A 126 -3.46 8.37 -11.55
C MET A 126 -3.96 9.79 -11.32
N ILE A 127 -4.37 10.12 -10.09
CA ILE A 127 -4.86 11.45 -9.73
C ILE A 127 -4.16 11.94 -8.45
N PRO A 128 -4.05 13.27 -8.24
CA PRO A 128 -3.58 13.81 -6.97
C PRO A 128 -4.52 13.40 -5.82
N ALA A 129 -3.93 13.10 -4.67
CA ALA A 129 -4.65 12.89 -3.42
C ALA A 129 -5.48 14.13 -3.08
N LEU A 130 -6.70 13.88 -2.57
CA LEU A 130 -7.69 14.92 -2.25
C LEU A 130 -8.11 15.83 -3.42
N GLY A 131 -7.63 15.60 -4.65
CA GLY A 131 -7.85 16.51 -5.79
C GLY A 131 -6.99 17.77 -5.77
N LEU A 132 -5.95 17.82 -4.93
CA LEU A 132 -5.05 18.97 -4.80
C LEU A 132 -4.34 19.28 -6.12
N THR A 133 -4.22 20.57 -6.46
CA THR A 133 -3.66 21.02 -7.73
C THR A 133 -2.18 21.42 -7.69
N CYS A 134 -1.49 21.20 -6.55
CA CYS A 134 -0.11 21.66 -6.34
C CYS A 134 0.90 21.11 -7.37
N ASP A 135 0.72 19.85 -7.81
CA ASP A 135 1.60 19.25 -8.82
C ASP A 135 1.40 19.84 -10.22
N ALA A 136 0.24 20.44 -10.52
CA ALA A 136 -0.07 21.00 -11.83
C ALA A 136 0.65 22.32 -12.11
N MET A 137 1.14 23.01 -11.07
CA MET A 137 1.79 24.33 -11.16
C MET A 137 3.31 24.25 -11.41
N GLN A 138 3.90 23.04 -11.37
CA GLN A 138 5.30 22.81 -11.71
C GLN A 138 5.51 22.95 -13.23
N SER A 139 5.61 24.19 -13.71
CA SER A 139 5.51 24.63 -15.11
C SER A 139 6.49 24.01 -16.11
N ASN A 140 7.51 23.31 -15.61
CA ASN A 140 8.56 22.64 -16.37
C ASN A 140 8.52 21.10 -16.28
N GLY A 141 7.49 20.51 -15.65
CA GLY A 141 7.16 19.07 -15.71
C GLY A 141 8.22 18.09 -15.16
N ARG A 142 9.29 18.61 -14.56
CA ARG A 142 10.52 17.87 -14.25
C ARG A 142 10.56 17.33 -12.81
N GLY A 143 9.85 17.99 -11.89
CA GLY A 143 9.78 17.60 -10.49
C GLY A 143 8.90 16.37 -10.24
N LEU A 144 9.11 15.72 -9.10
CA LEU A 144 8.23 14.64 -8.63
C LEU A 144 6.98 15.23 -7.94
N PRO A 145 5.89 14.47 -7.82
CA PRO A 145 4.70 14.92 -7.11
C PRO A 145 5.03 15.27 -5.65
N LYS A 146 4.63 16.46 -5.20
CA LYS A 146 4.85 16.93 -3.82
C LYS A 146 3.56 16.90 -2.98
N THR A 147 2.43 16.55 -3.59
CA THR A 147 1.11 16.40 -2.95
C THR A 147 1.18 15.57 -1.65
N GLY A 148 1.94 14.47 -1.61
CA GLY A 148 2.07 13.61 -0.43
C GLY A 148 2.64 14.34 0.79
N LEU A 149 3.75 15.07 0.60
CA LEU A 149 4.36 15.89 1.64
C LEU A 149 3.44 17.07 2.04
N LEU A 150 2.72 17.67 1.10
CA LEU A 150 1.77 18.74 1.40
C LEU A 150 0.63 18.24 2.31
N VAL A 151 -0.01 17.12 1.97
CA VAL A 151 -1.06 16.51 2.81
C VAL A 151 -0.53 16.15 4.19
N LEU A 152 0.72 15.67 4.27
CA LEU A 152 1.40 15.36 5.52
C LEU A 152 1.58 16.61 6.40
N VAL A 153 2.08 17.72 5.85
CA VAL A 153 2.26 18.99 6.56
C VAL A 153 0.91 19.59 7.00
N LEU A 154 -0.08 19.63 6.11
CA LEU A 154 -1.45 20.06 6.44
C LEU A 154 -2.04 19.21 7.58
N SER A 155 -1.78 17.90 7.60
CA SER A 155 -2.21 17.01 8.69
C SER A 155 -1.44 17.20 10.00
N LEU A 156 -0.17 17.61 9.94
CA LEU A 156 0.65 17.94 11.11
C LEU A 156 0.18 19.23 11.75
N ILE A 157 -0.11 20.28 10.97
CA ILE A 157 -0.69 21.53 11.49
C ILE A 157 -2.02 21.18 12.18
N MET A 158 -2.98 20.62 11.45
CA MET A 158 -4.30 20.23 11.98
C MET A 158 -4.25 19.41 13.28
N ARG A 159 -3.25 18.55 13.48
CA ARG A 159 -3.12 17.73 14.69
C ARG A 159 -2.56 18.49 15.90
N ASN A 160 -1.68 19.47 15.69
CA ASN A 160 -0.98 20.16 16.77
C ASN A 160 -1.59 21.52 17.14
N GLY A 161 -2.62 21.95 16.40
CA GLY A 161 -3.26 23.25 16.55
C GLY A 161 -3.26 24.01 15.23
N ASP A 162 -4.18 24.94 15.03
CA ASP A 162 -4.14 25.87 13.90
C ASP A 162 -4.29 27.28 14.49
N PRO A 163 -3.18 28.01 14.70
CA PRO A 163 -1.80 27.75 14.23
C PRO A 163 -1.04 26.61 14.94
N ALA A 164 0.00 26.08 14.27
CA ALA A 164 0.95 25.10 14.82
C ALA A 164 2.39 25.68 14.89
N PRO A 165 3.11 25.52 16.02
CA PRO A 165 4.51 25.98 16.14
C PRO A 165 5.45 25.30 15.13
N GLU A 166 6.40 26.07 14.56
CA GLU A 166 7.29 25.54 13.52
C GLU A 166 8.18 24.40 14.03
N GLU A 167 8.60 24.44 15.28
CA GLU A 167 9.49 23.45 15.90
C GLU A 167 8.85 22.05 15.91
N VAL A 168 7.52 22.00 16.08
CA VAL A 168 6.74 20.76 16.04
C VAL A 168 6.64 20.20 14.62
N VAL A 169 6.45 21.08 13.63
CA VAL A 169 6.40 20.70 12.20
C VAL A 169 7.77 20.23 11.73
N TRP A 170 8.83 21.00 11.97
CA TRP A 170 10.20 20.64 11.60
C TRP A 170 10.71 19.40 12.34
N GLY A 171 10.39 19.25 13.63
CA GLY A 171 10.72 18.06 14.42
C GLY A 171 9.97 16.79 13.99
N ALA A 172 8.78 16.92 13.40
CA ALA A 172 8.09 15.81 12.74
C ALA A 172 8.73 15.47 11.39
N LEU A 173 8.95 16.47 10.53
CA LEU A 173 9.56 16.29 9.21
C LEU A 173 10.97 15.67 9.28
N SER A 174 11.80 16.13 10.23
CA SER A 174 13.16 15.62 10.43
C SER A 174 13.18 14.13 10.81
N ARG A 175 12.22 13.67 11.64
CA ARG A 175 12.05 12.24 11.95
C ARG A 175 11.62 11.39 10.75
N MET A 176 11.12 12.01 9.69
CA MET A 176 10.74 11.38 8.43
C MET A 176 11.79 11.58 7.32
N GLY A 177 12.99 12.08 7.67
CA GLY A 177 14.11 12.28 6.75
C GLY A 177 14.07 13.61 5.96
N VAL A 178 13.10 14.49 6.23
CA VAL A 178 12.95 15.79 5.58
C VAL A 178 13.50 16.87 6.51
N CYS A 179 14.81 17.11 6.41
CA CYS A 179 15.57 17.99 7.31
C CYS A 179 15.89 19.35 6.66
N VAL A 180 15.69 20.44 7.40
CA VAL A 180 16.10 21.81 6.99
C VAL A 180 17.61 21.87 6.69
N GLY A 181 18.00 22.58 5.63
CA GLY A 181 19.40 22.75 5.26
C GLY A 181 20.06 21.51 4.64
N ARG A 182 19.29 20.46 4.34
CA ARG A 182 19.71 19.34 3.49
C ARG A 182 18.73 19.19 2.34
N GLU A 183 19.25 19.21 1.11
CA GLU A 183 18.43 19.00 -0.07
C GLU A 183 17.92 17.55 -0.12
N HIS A 184 16.59 17.37 -0.12
CA HIS A 184 15.96 16.07 -0.21
C HIS A 184 15.73 15.69 -1.68
N SER A 185 16.19 14.51 -2.10
CA SER A 185 16.21 14.06 -3.51
C SER A 185 14.85 14.11 -4.24
N ILE A 186 13.73 14.05 -3.51
CA ILE A 186 12.37 14.15 -4.05
C ILE A 186 11.80 15.57 -3.93
N PHE A 187 12.12 16.29 -2.85
CA PHE A 187 11.37 17.48 -2.43
C PHE A 187 12.15 18.80 -2.62
N GLY A 188 13.47 18.76 -2.80
CA GLY A 188 14.36 19.92 -2.78
C GLY A 188 14.73 20.32 -1.35
N GLU A 189 15.12 21.57 -1.16
CA GLU A 189 15.35 22.13 0.18
C GLU A 189 14.01 22.34 0.92
N PRO A 190 13.80 21.75 2.11
CA PRO A 190 12.48 21.78 2.75
C PRO A 190 12.03 23.15 3.25
N ARG A 191 12.95 24.04 3.65
CA ARG A 191 12.60 25.38 4.16
C ARG A 191 12.04 26.25 3.05
N GLU A 192 12.72 26.33 1.91
CA GLU A 192 12.23 27.02 0.70
C GLU A 192 10.87 26.48 0.26
N LEU A 193 10.70 25.15 0.23
CA LEU A 193 9.43 24.53 -0.16
C LEU A 193 8.26 24.94 0.74
N LEU A 194 8.42 24.87 2.06
CA LEU A 194 7.33 25.17 2.99
C LEU A 194 7.10 26.68 3.16
N THR A 195 8.15 27.49 3.37
CA THR A 195 8.01 28.90 3.76
C THR A 195 8.00 29.87 2.59
N GLN A 196 8.42 29.45 1.38
CA GLN A 196 8.39 30.30 0.18
C GLN A 196 7.44 29.76 -0.89
N VAL A 197 7.61 28.50 -1.32
CA VAL A 197 6.84 27.94 -2.44
C VAL A 197 5.37 27.76 -2.04
N TRP A 198 5.09 27.00 -0.97
CA TRP A 198 3.71 26.75 -0.54
C TRP A 198 3.01 27.94 0.10
N VAL A 199 3.76 28.92 0.63
CA VAL A 199 3.21 30.22 1.02
C VAL A 199 2.80 31.03 -0.21
N ARG A 200 3.65 31.12 -1.25
CA ARG A 200 3.33 31.79 -2.51
C ARG A 200 2.17 31.12 -3.27
N GLU A 201 2.07 29.79 -3.19
CA GLU A 201 0.96 29.03 -3.76
C GLU A 201 -0.33 29.11 -2.93
N GLY A 202 -0.30 29.70 -1.73
CA GLY A 202 -1.45 29.90 -0.85
C GLY A 202 -1.92 28.64 -0.11
N TYR A 203 -1.11 27.58 -0.09
CA TYR A 203 -1.42 26.35 0.66
C TYR A 203 -1.07 26.46 2.15
N LEU A 204 -0.03 27.22 2.48
CA LEU A 204 0.39 27.47 3.84
C LEU A 204 0.44 28.97 4.11
N GLU A 205 0.32 29.35 5.36
CA GLU A 205 0.82 30.63 5.86
C GLU A 205 1.95 30.34 6.86
N TYR A 206 2.97 31.19 6.86
CA TYR A 206 4.09 31.14 7.79
C TYR A 206 4.31 32.54 8.34
N ARG A 207 4.12 32.72 9.65
CA ARG A 207 4.15 34.03 10.30
C ARG A 207 4.86 33.97 11.64
N GLN A 208 5.40 35.11 12.05
CA GLN A 208 5.97 35.27 13.40
C GLN A 208 4.83 35.38 14.41
N VAL A 209 4.99 34.74 15.57
CA VAL A 209 4.08 34.88 16.71
C VAL A 209 4.23 36.31 17.27
N PRO A 210 3.14 37.09 17.41
CA PRO A 210 3.21 38.43 18.00
C PRO A 210 3.84 38.41 19.39
N ASP A 211 4.63 39.44 19.69
CA ASP A 211 5.26 39.67 21.01
C ASP A 211 6.13 38.49 21.53
N SER A 212 6.66 37.66 20.61
CA SER A 212 7.59 36.58 20.94
C SER A 212 9.04 37.08 21.08
N ASP A 213 9.64 36.86 22.26
CA ASP A 213 11.07 37.02 22.53
C ASP A 213 11.63 35.75 23.20
N PRO A 214 12.48 34.95 22.52
CA PRO A 214 12.96 35.15 21.15
C PRO A 214 11.84 34.99 20.11
N ALA A 215 12.10 35.44 18.88
CA ALA A 215 11.14 35.34 17.78
C ALA A 215 10.79 33.89 17.46
N HIS A 216 9.51 33.53 17.61
CA HIS A 216 8.95 32.22 17.23
C HIS A 216 8.09 32.34 15.97
N TYR A 217 8.01 31.26 15.19
CA TYR A 217 7.19 31.19 13.98
C TYR A 217 6.19 30.04 14.05
N GLU A 218 5.07 30.21 13.34
CA GLU A 218 3.99 29.25 13.28
C GLU A 218 3.49 29.05 11.84
N PHE A 219 3.03 27.82 11.57
CA PHE A 219 2.40 27.43 10.32
C PHE A 219 0.88 27.36 10.46
N LEU A 220 0.18 27.85 9.45
CA LEU A 220 -1.26 27.73 9.30
C LEU A 220 -1.61 27.15 7.92
N TRP A 221 -2.85 26.69 7.79
CA TRP A 221 -3.44 26.42 6.47
C TRP A 221 -3.72 27.73 5.74
N GLY A 222 -3.19 27.87 4.52
CA GLY A 222 -3.47 29.02 3.67
C GLY A 222 -4.83 28.93 2.95
N PRO A 223 -5.29 30.02 2.32
CA PRO A 223 -6.63 30.12 1.72
C PRO A 223 -6.87 29.08 0.62
N ARG A 224 -5.84 28.66 -0.13
CA ARG A 224 -5.98 27.64 -1.18
C ARG A 224 -6.13 26.23 -0.60
N ALA A 225 -5.48 25.94 0.54
CA ALA A 225 -5.70 24.66 1.22
C ALA A 225 -7.15 24.51 1.67
N TYR A 226 -7.78 25.59 2.15
CA TYR A 226 -9.20 25.64 2.47
C TYR A 226 -10.15 25.63 1.25
N ALA A 227 -9.70 26.14 0.11
CA ALA A 227 -10.48 26.11 -1.14
C ALA A 227 -10.47 24.73 -1.82
N GLU A 228 -9.33 24.02 -1.80
CA GLU A 228 -9.17 22.72 -2.46
C GLU A 228 -9.50 21.53 -1.55
N THR A 229 -9.38 21.66 -0.22
CA THR A 229 -9.70 20.58 0.71
C THR A 229 -10.18 21.08 2.09
N SER A 230 -10.48 20.16 3.00
CA SER A 230 -10.88 20.47 4.37
C SER A 230 -10.17 19.60 5.39
N LYS A 231 -10.10 20.07 6.64
CA LYS A 231 -9.55 19.31 7.78
C LYS A 231 -10.21 17.92 7.91
N GLN A 232 -11.50 17.81 7.66
CA GLN A 232 -12.21 16.52 7.64
C GLN A 232 -11.75 15.61 6.49
N GLN A 233 -11.55 16.15 5.29
CA GLN A 233 -11.05 15.37 4.14
C GLN A 233 -9.62 14.88 4.35
N VAL A 234 -8.72 15.75 4.85
CA VAL A 234 -7.34 15.39 5.22
C VAL A 234 -7.33 14.30 6.31
N MET A 235 -8.14 14.46 7.37
CA MET A 235 -8.26 13.44 8.42
C MET A 235 -8.76 12.11 7.84
N ALA A 236 -9.81 12.13 7.02
CA ALA A 236 -10.34 10.93 6.38
C ALA A 236 -9.31 10.25 5.45
N PHE A 237 -8.49 11.02 4.73
CA PHE A 237 -7.40 10.48 3.92
C PHE A 237 -6.31 9.82 4.78
N VAL A 238 -5.84 10.50 5.83
CA VAL A 238 -4.84 9.95 6.77
C VAL A 238 -5.34 8.66 7.42
N LEU A 239 -6.62 8.59 7.81
CA LEU A 239 -7.23 7.38 8.35
C LEU A 239 -7.32 6.24 7.31
N ARG A 240 -7.72 6.53 6.06
CA ARG A 240 -7.74 5.53 4.98
C ARG A 240 -6.35 4.96 4.70
N VAL A 241 -5.34 5.83 4.60
CA VAL A 241 -3.95 5.44 4.35
C VAL A 241 -3.41 4.60 5.50
N ARG A 242 -3.63 5.04 6.75
CA ARG A 242 -3.31 4.26 7.95
C ARG A 242 -3.94 2.87 7.88
N GLN A 243 -5.25 2.77 7.66
CA GLN A 243 -5.98 1.49 7.61
C GLN A 243 -5.55 0.56 6.45
N ARG A 244 -4.96 1.09 5.37
CA ARG A 244 -4.33 0.29 4.30
C ARG A 244 -2.99 -0.27 4.77
N ALA A 245 -2.12 0.58 5.34
CA ALA A 245 -0.83 0.15 5.88
C ALA A 245 -0.97 -0.93 6.98
N TRP A 246 -1.93 -0.82 7.91
CA TRP A 246 -2.22 -1.88 8.90
C TRP A 246 -2.73 -3.20 8.28
N ARG A 247 -3.24 -3.19 7.04
CA ARG A 247 -3.63 -4.40 6.30
C ARG A 247 -2.50 -4.96 5.44
N ALA A 248 -1.57 -4.12 4.98
CA ALA A 248 -0.37 -4.57 4.27
C ALA A 248 0.71 -5.13 5.22
N PHE A 249 0.74 -4.64 6.46
CA PHE A 249 1.49 -5.22 7.58
C PHE A 249 0.51 -5.83 8.60
N PRO A 250 0.05 -7.08 8.40
CA PRO A 250 -0.42 -7.86 9.53
C PRO A 250 0.73 -7.89 10.54
N LEU A 251 0.50 -7.37 11.74
CA LEU A 251 1.35 -7.71 12.88
C LEU A 251 1.38 -9.23 12.94
N GLN A 252 2.56 -9.82 12.76
CA GLN A 252 2.76 -11.22 13.11
C GLN A 252 2.65 -11.29 14.63
N SER A 253 1.43 -11.45 15.13
CA SER A 253 1.18 -11.86 16.50
C SER A 253 1.71 -13.29 16.65
N THR A 254 2.99 -13.40 17.02
CA THR A 254 3.64 -14.64 17.43
C THR A 254 3.10 -15.08 18.80
N GLU A 255 1.80 -15.31 18.86
CA GLU A 255 1.06 -15.91 19.98
C GLU A 255 0.14 -17.04 19.47
N ALA A 256 0.61 -17.76 18.45
CA ALA A 256 0.25 -19.15 18.24
C ALA A 256 1.42 -20.01 18.75
N ILE A 257 1.10 -21.13 19.42
CA ILE A 257 2.03 -22.05 20.11
C ILE A 257 2.50 -21.55 21.50
N LYS A 258 1.65 -21.76 22.52
CA LYS A 258 1.96 -22.62 23.69
C LYS A 258 0.76 -22.73 24.64
N GLU A 259 -0.23 -23.56 24.28
CA GLU A 259 -1.04 -24.27 25.28
C GLU A 259 -1.69 -25.54 24.68
N LYS A 260 -0.82 -26.52 24.42
CA LYS A 260 -1.13 -27.94 24.63
C LYS A 260 0.04 -28.54 25.41
N ASP A 261 -0.23 -29.65 26.10
CA ASP A 261 0.70 -30.41 26.93
C ASP A 261 0.99 -29.81 28.32
N LYS A 262 -0.07 -29.71 29.12
CA LYS A 262 -0.03 -30.00 30.56
C LYS A 262 -1.19 -30.92 30.96
N GLU A 263 -1.09 -32.16 30.51
CA GLU A 263 -1.82 -33.28 31.10
C GLU A 263 -0.81 -34.40 31.38
N ALA A 264 -0.28 -34.36 32.61
CA ALA A 264 0.61 -35.33 33.25
C ALA A 264 0.52 -35.12 34.77
#